data_AF-A0AAD9VXM0-F1
#
_entry.id   AF-A0AAD9VXM0-F1
#
_cell.length_a   1.000
_cell.length_b   1.000
_cell.length_c   1.000
_cell.angle_alpha   90.00
_cell.angle_beta   90.00
_cell.angle_gamma   90.00
#
_symmetry.space_group_name_H-M   'P 1'
#
loop_
_entity.id
_entity.type
_entity.pdbx_description
1 polymer ?
#
loop_
_entity_poly.entity_id
_entity_poly.type
_entity_poly.pdbx_seq_one_letter_code
_entity_poly.pdbx_strand_id
1 'polypeptide(L)'
;MASLIDNYEQQYAVLTADITAKIGRIRVQTGSEKRAFIQDVDREIEEAQELLEQMELEVRGMTGNARDRLRGRVESHRAELKRLTQEFQSAKRPKEDVIDIATEESWESNVTEDQKKRLLDASDRIDRTGRNLQNGYRMVLETEEIGSQVLKDLHDQRETIQRNRGRLRDTDAELGRGSRLLSGMIMRSLQQRLILAVVALALIIVTCFVVYYSFKSKS
;
A
#
# COMPACT_ATOMS: atom_id res chain seq x y z
N MET A 1 3.15 6.43 -21.20
CA MET A 1 1.81 6.45 -20.61
C MET A 1 1.97 6.12 -19.15
N ALA A 2 1.78 7.09 -18.25
CA ALA A 2 1.68 6.79 -16.82
C ALA A 2 0.43 5.91 -16.62
N SER A 3 0.56 4.84 -15.85
CA SER A 3 -0.61 4.02 -15.52
C SER A 3 -1.54 4.83 -14.61
N LEU A 4 -2.85 4.54 -14.64
CA LEU A 4 -3.84 5.29 -13.86
C LEU A 4 -3.48 5.34 -12.36
N ILE A 5 -2.89 4.25 -11.85
CA ILE A 5 -2.38 4.16 -10.48
C ILE A 5 -1.19 5.10 -10.21
N ASP A 6 -0.31 5.35 -11.19
CA ASP A 6 0.79 6.32 -11.03
C ASP A 6 0.26 7.75 -10.90
N ASN A 7 -0.87 8.06 -11.56
CA ASN A 7 -1.51 9.37 -11.46
C ASN A 7 -2.15 9.57 -10.07
N TYR A 8 -2.85 8.55 -9.56
CA TYR A 8 -3.39 8.57 -8.20
C TYR A 8 -2.30 8.67 -7.13
N GLU A 9 -1.18 7.96 -7.30
CA GLU A 9 -0.03 8.09 -6.39
C GLU A 9 0.57 9.49 -6.41
N GLN A 10 0.68 10.12 -7.58
CA GLN A 10 1.20 11.48 -7.68
C GLN A 10 0.27 12.49 -6.98
N GLN A 11 -1.06 12.36 -7.16
CA GLN A 11 -2.04 13.19 -6.46
C GLN A 11 -1.97 12.97 -4.95
N TYR A 12 -1.91 11.71 -4.52
CA TYR A 12 -1.78 11.34 -3.11
C TYR A 12 -0.52 11.95 -2.48
N ALA A 13 0.63 11.88 -3.15
CA ALA A 13 1.89 12.44 -2.65
C ALA A 13 1.86 13.97 -2.49
N VAL A 14 1.18 14.68 -3.40
CA VAL A 14 1.00 16.14 -3.26
C VAL A 14 0.09 16.46 -2.07
N LEU A 15 -0.98 15.69 -1.91
CA LEU A 15 -1.96 15.88 -0.85
C LEU A 15 -1.37 15.60 0.54
N THR A 16 -0.61 14.51 0.71
CA THR A 16 0.07 14.21 1.99
C THR A 16 1.14 15.23 2.35
N ALA A 17 1.84 15.79 1.36
CA ALA A 17 2.78 16.88 1.58
C ALA A 17 2.09 18.16 2.08
N ASP A 18 0.94 18.52 1.50
CA ASP A 18 0.17 19.70 1.92
C ASP A 18 -0.44 19.50 3.32
N ILE A 19 -1.02 18.32 3.59
CA ILE A 19 -1.49 17.91 4.92
C ILE A 19 -0.38 18.07 5.96
N THR A 20 0.82 17.54 5.68
CA THR A 20 1.97 17.62 6.59
C THR A 20 2.36 19.09 6.87
N ALA A 21 2.41 19.92 5.83
CA ALA A 21 2.73 21.35 5.97
C ALA A 21 1.69 22.10 6.80
N LYS A 22 0.40 21.84 6.58
CA LYS A 22 -0.71 22.46 7.32
C LYS A 22 -0.78 21.98 8.77
N ILE A 23 -0.52 20.70 9.05
CA ILE A 23 -0.37 20.19 10.43
C ILE A 23 0.71 20.97 11.18
N GLY A 24 1.84 21.27 10.52
CA GLY A 24 2.89 22.13 11.08
C GLY A 24 2.39 23.53 11.43
N ARG A 25 1.58 24.15 10.55
CA ARG A 25 0.99 25.48 10.77
C ARG A 25 -0.07 25.49 11.88
N ILE A 26 -0.90 24.46 11.99
CA ILE A 26 -1.94 24.31 13.04
C ILE A 26 -1.34 24.35 14.45
N ARG A 27 -0.09 23.89 14.62
CA ARG A 27 0.63 23.90 15.90
C ARG A 27 1.09 25.29 16.34
N VAL A 28 1.21 26.23 15.40
CA VAL A 28 1.76 27.59 15.62
C VAL A 28 0.65 28.64 15.60
N GLN A 29 -0.34 28.46 14.74
CA GLN A 29 -1.43 29.41 14.54
C GLN A 29 -2.49 29.33 15.63
N THR A 30 -3.19 30.46 15.88
CA THR A 30 -4.28 30.56 16.86
C THR A 30 -5.54 31.17 16.24
N GLY A 31 -6.68 31.08 16.93
CA GLY A 31 -7.92 31.75 16.49
C GLY A 31 -8.56 31.19 15.22
N SER A 32 -9.02 32.09 14.34
CA SER A 32 -9.77 31.77 13.11
C SER A 32 -8.91 31.09 12.04
N GLU A 33 -7.64 31.50 11.89
CA GLU A 33 -6.71 30.89 10.93
C GLU A 33 -6.46 29.41 11.26
N LYS A 34 -6.30 29.09 12.55
CA LYS A 34 -6.20 27.70 13.00
C LYS A 34 -7.43 26.88 12.61
N ARG A 35 -8.63 27.45 12.76
CA ARG A 35 -9.89 26.76 12.38
C ARG A 35 -9.98 26.51 10.88
N ALA A 36 -9.55 27.47 10.05
CA ALA A 36 -9.50 27.31 8.61
C ALA A 36 -8.55 26.17 8.20
N PHE A 37 -7.32 26.16 8.73
CA PHE A 37 -6.37 25.06 8.45
C PHE A 37 -6.88 23.70 8.94
N ILE A 38 -7.58 23.64 10.07
CA ILE A 38 -8.21 22.40 10.55
C ILE A 38 -9.24 21.90 9.55
N GLN A 39 -10.12 22.77 9.06
CA GLN A 39 -11.14 22.40 8.10
C GLN A 39 -10.53 21.97 6.75
N ASP A 40 -9.49 22.67 6.29
CA ASP A 40 -8.77 22.31 5.07
C ASP A 40 -8.12 20.93 5.17
N VAL A 41 -7.44 20.63 6.29
CA VAL A 41 -6.82 19.32 6.50
C VAL A 41 -7.86 18.21 6.69
N ASP A 42 -8.99 18.49 7.36
CA ASP A 42 -10.10 17.53 7.46
C ASP A 42 -10.59 17.14 6.04
N ARG A 43 -10.80 18.11 5.13
CA ARG A 43 -11.16 17.85 3.71
C ARG A 43 -10.08 17.07 2.95
N GLU A 44 -8.82 17.45 3.12
CA GLU A 44 -7.71 16.81 2.39
C GLU A 44 -7.45 15.37 2.86
N ILE A 45 -7.72 15.07 4.13
CA ILE A 45 -7.68 13.69 4.62
C ILE A 45 -8.78 12.85 3.96
N GLU A 46 -9.99 13.38 3.77
CA GLU A 46 -11.07 12.70 3.05
C GLU A 46 -10.68 12.46 1.58
N GLU A 47 -10.16 13.47 0.88
CA GLU A 47 -9.67 13.32 -0.50
C GLU A 47 -8.53 12.29 -0.61
N ALA A 48 -7.64 12.21 0.38
CA ALA A 48 -6.56 11.23 0.41
C ALA A 48 -7.09 9.80 0.63
N GLN A 49 -8.20 9.65 1.38
CA GLN A 49 -8.89 8.37 1.55
C GLN A 49 -9.54 7.93 0.23
N GLU A 50 -10.22 8.83 -0.47
CA GLU A 50 -10.82 8.53 -1.78
C GLU A 50 -9.76 8.07 -2.81
N LEU A 51 -8.60 8.74 -2.85
CA LEU A 51 -7.49 8.33 -3.71
C LEU A 51 -6.94 6.95 -3.34
N LEU A 52 -6.85 6.61 -2.06
CA LEU A 52 -6.47 5.27 -1.60
C LEU A 52 -7.47 4.22 -2.06
N GLU A 53 -8.78 4.49 -1.94
CA GLU A 53 -9.82 3.58 -2.40
C GLU A 53 -9.74 3.37 -3.93
N GLN A 54 -9.51 4.43 -4.70
CA GLN A 54 -9.30 4.33 -6.14
C GLN A 54 -8.07 3.48 -6.49
N MET A 55 -6.95 3.66 -5.78
CA MET A 55 -5.77 2.81 -5.94
C MET A 55 -6.05 1.35 -5.57
N GLU A 56 -6.80 1.08 -4.50
CA GLU A 56 -7.19 -0.29 -4.12
C GLU A 56 -8.06 -0.96 -5.21
N LEU A 57 -8.99 -0.22 -5.82
CA LEU A 57 -9.82 -0.71 -6.92
C LEU A 57 -8.98 -1.05 -8.15
N GLU A 58 -8.03 -0.20 -8.53
CA GLU A 58 -7.12 -0.47 -9.64
C GLU A 58 -6.24 -1.70 -9.38
N VAL A 59 -5.72 -1.86 -8.15
CA VAL A 59 -4.93 -3.04 -7.77
C VAL A 59 -5.76 -4.32 -7.87
N ARG A 60 -7.07 -4.28 -7.62
CA ARG A 60 -7.96 -5.45 -7.78
C ARG A 60 -8.10 -5.88 -9.25
N GLY A 61 -7.96 -4.96 -10.20
CA GLY A 61 -7.98 -5.23 -11.64
C GLY A 61 -6.71 -5.90 -12.18
N MET A 62 -5.62 -5.94 -11.39
CA MET A 62 -4.32 -6.46 -11.82
C MET A 62 -4.11 -7.93 -11.44
N THR A 63 -3.21 -8.62 -12.15
CA THR A 63 -2.89 -10.05 -11.90
C THR A 63 -1.37 -10.28 -11.75
N GLY A 64 -1.01 -11.37 -11.06
CA GLY A 64 0.40 -11.79 -10.89
C GLY A 64 1.24 -10.89 -9.98
N ASN A 65 2.57 -10.96 -10.15
CA ASN A 65 3.55 -10.29 -9.26
C ASN A 65 3.41 -8.76 -9.20
N ALA A 66 2.86 -8.12 -10.24
CA ALA A 66 2.62 -6.67 -10.24
C ALA A 66 1.57 -6.27 -9.21
N ARG A 67 0.52 -7.09 -9.03
CA ARG A 67 -0.53 -6.89 -8.04
C ARG A 67 0.03 -6.91 -6.62
N ASP A 68 0.86 -7.91 -6.28
CA ASP A 68 1.41 -8.04 -4.92
C ASP A 68 2.31 -6.86 -4.57
N ARG A 69 3.12 -6.39 -5.53
CA ARG A 69 3.97 -5.21 -5.34
C ARG A 69 3.13 -3.94 -5.14
N LEU A 70 2.12 -3.71 -5.96
CA LEU A 70 1.27 -2.52 -5.86
C LEU A 70 0.40 -2.54 -4.60
N ARG A 71 -0.12 -3.71 -4.22
CA ARG A 71 -0.83 -3.89 -2.95
C ARG A 71 0.05 -3.48 -1.76
N GLY A 72 1.29 -3.95 -1.71
CA GLY A 72 2.23 -3.54 -0.65
C GLY A 72 2.47 -2.02 -0.60
N ARG A 73 2.47 -1.34 -1.75
CA ARG A 73 2.59 0.13 -1.81
C ARG A 73 1.34 0.82 -1.26
N VAL A 74 0.15 0.36 -1.65
CA VAL A 74 -1.14 0.91 -1.16
C VAL A 74 -1.27 0.73 0.36
N GLU A 75 -0.86 -0.41 0.90
CA GLU A 75 -0.82 -0.63 2.36
C GLU A 75 0.15 0.32 3.07
N SER A 76 1.30 0.62 2.46
CA SER A 76 2.25 1.61 2.99
C SER A 76 1.65 3.01 3.03
N HIS A 77 0.99 3.44 1.94
CA HIS A 77 0.29 4.73 1.88
C HIS A 77 -0.86 4.79 2.90
N ARG A 78 -1.60 3.70 3.09
CA ARG A 78 -2.64 3.60 4.12
C ARG A 78 -2.08 3.81 5.52
N ALA A 79 -0.93 3.19 5.82
CA ALA A 79 -0.25 3.37 7.09
C ALA A 79 0.26 4.82 7.29
N GLU A 80 0.77 5.44 6.24
CA GLU A 80 1.20 6.85 6.25
C GLU A 80 0.03 7.80 6.51
N LEU A 81 -1.08 7.66 5.78
CA LEU A 81 -2.27 8.49 5.98
C LEU A 81 -2.80 8.36 7.41
N LYS A 82 -2.81 7.13 7.96
CA LYS A 82 -3.20 6.89 9.36
C LYS A 82 -2.29 7.65 10.33
N ARG A 83 -0.97 7.67 10.09
CA ARG A 83 -0.02 8.42 10.91
C ARG A 83 -0.29 9.93 10.83
N LEU A 84 -0.51 10.46 9.63
CA LEU A 84 -0.84 11.87 9.42
C LEU A 84 -2.14 12.27 10.12
N THR A 85 -3.18 11.44 10.04
CA THR A 85 -4.44 11.67 10.76
C THR A 85 -4.21 11.72 12.28
N GLN A 86 -3.38 10.84 12.84
CA GLN A 86 -3.03 10.89 14.26
C GLN A 86 -2.27 12.17 14.63
N GLU A 87 -1.27 12.55 13.84
CA GLU A 87 -0.50 13.78 14.04
C GLU A 87 -1.39 15.03 13.96
N PHE A 88 -2.36 15.04 13.05
CA PHE A 88 -3.37 16.08 12.92
C PHE A 88 -4.28 16.16 14.15
N GLN A 89 -4.80 15.02 14.65
CA GLN A 89 -5.61 15.00 15.87
C GLN A 89 -4.83 15.50 17.08
N SER A 90 -3.54 15.19 17.19
CA SER A 90 -2.66 15.74 18.22
C SER A 90 -2.46 17.26 18.07
N ALA A 91 -2.33 17.77 16.84
CA ALA A 91 -2.19 19.21 16.57
C ALA A 91 -3.48 20.00 16.80
N LYS A 92 -4.65 19.36 16.61
CA LYS A 92 -5.98 19.93 16.85
C LYS A 92 -6.22 20.22 18.33
N ARG A 93 -5.65 19.39 19.22
CA ARG A 93 -5.72 19.63 20.67
C ARG A 93 -5.06 20.97 21.00
N PRO A 94 -5.71 21.84 21.79
CA PRO A 94 -5.07 23.05 22.26
C PRO A 94 -3.79 22.65 23.00
N LYS A 95 -2.68 23.37 22.73
CA LYS A 95 -1.53 23.37 23.62
C LYS A 95 -2.08 23.72 25.00
N GLU A 96 -2.11 22.75 25.89
CA GLU A 96 -2.21 23.05 27.32
C GLU A 96 -0.98 23.91 27.61
N ASP A 97 -1.19 25.17 27.96
CA ASP A 97 -0.13 26.15 28.17
C ASP A 97 0.97 25.53 29.03
N VAL A 98 2.12 25.30 28.40
CA VAL A 98 3.37 25.11 29.11
C VAL A 98 3.68 26.47 29.71
N ILE A 99 3.20 26.66 30.95
CA ILE A 99 3.75 27.46 32.03
C ILE A 99 4.76 28.52 31.54
N ASP A 100 4.28 29.71 31.25
CA ASP A 100 5.08 30.93 31.41
C ASP A 100 4.64 31.54 32.75
N ILE A 101 5.32 31.14 33.83
CA ILE A 101 5.23 31.84 35.12
C ILE A 101 6.06 33.12 34.94
N ALA A 102 5.50 34.07 34.20
CA ALA A 102 5.93 35.45 34.24
C ALA A 102 5.17 36.11 35.41
N THR A 103 5.92 36.29 36.49
CA THR A 103 5.62 37.12 37.64
C THR A 103 4.89 38.41 37.24
N GLU A 104 3.65 38.60 37.69
CA GLU A 104 3.12 39.94 37.92
C GLU A 104 2.43 40.01 39.28
N GLU A 105 3.11 40.76 40.14
CA GLU A 105 2.80 41.13 41.49
C GLU A 105 1.64 42.14 41.48
N SER A 106 0.47 41.74 41.94
CA SER A 106 -0.58 42.67 42.36
C SER A 106 -1.42 42.01 43.46
N TRP A 107 -0.83 41.94 44.65
CA TRP A 107 -1.57 41.73 45.88
C TRP A 107 -2.21 43.06 46.27
N GLU A 108 -3.54 43.15 46.19
CA GLU A 108 -4.37 43.68 47.28
C GLU A 108 -5.85 43.63 46.89
N SER A 109 -6.65 43.10 47.83
CA SER A 109 -8.12 43.18 47.90
C SER A 109 -8.94 42.25 46.98
N ASN A 110 -8.99 40.93 47.26
CA ASN A 110 -10.15 40.01 47.07
C ASN A 110 -9.85 38.54 47.46
N VAL A 111 -9.10 38.33 48.56
CA VAL A 111 -8.39 37.07 48.86
C VAL A 111 -9.28 35.81 49.01
N THR A 112 -10.55 35.92 49.36
CA THR A 112 -11.36 34.73 49.71
C THR A 112 -12.17 34.14 48.56
N GLU A 113 -12.77 34.98 47.71
CA GLU A 113 -13.56 34.55 46.54
C GLU A 113 -12.63 34.00 45.44
N ASP A 114 -11.50 34.67 45.18
CA ASP A 114 -10.55 34.25 44.15
C ASP A 114 -9.84 32.95 44.50
N GLN A 115 -9.54 32.68 45.77
CA GLN A 115 -8.99 31.39 46.20
C GLN A 115 -9.99 30.25 45.98
N LYS A 116 -11.27 30.46 46.32
CA LYS A 116 -12.32 29.46 46.11
C LYS A 116 -12.56 29.19 44.62
N LYS A 117 -12.52 30.24 43.80
CA LYS A 117 -12.66 30.14 42.34
C LYS A 117 -11.47 29.40 41.71
N ARG A 118 -10.24 29.67 42.17
CA ARG A 118 -9.02 28.95 41.76
C ARG A 118 -9.06 27.47 42.13
N LEU A 119 -9.58 27.12 43.31
CA LEU A 119 -9.72 25.72 43.72
C LEU A 119 -10.77 24.96 42.92
N LEU A 120 -11.91 25.59 42.63
CA LEU A 120 -12.94 25.02 41.76
C LEU A 120 -12.43 24.83 40.32
N ASP A 121 -11.71 25.80 39.79
CA ASP A 121 -11.12 25.73 38.46
C ASP A 121 -10.03 24.63 38.40
N ALA A 122 -9.17 24.54 39.41
CA ALA A 122 -8.21 23.45 39.54
C ALA A 122 -8.89 22.06 39.64
N SER A 123 -10.00 21.96 40.38
CA SER A 123 -10.76 20.71 40.51
C SER A 123 -11.44 20.31 39.19
N ASP A 124 -12.06 21.25 38.48
CA ASP A 124 -12.70 21.01 37.19
C ASP A 124 -11.65 20.64 36.12
N ARG A 125 -10.45 21.21 36.23
CA ARG A 125 -9.30 20.86 35.38
C ARG A 125 -8.77 19.45 35.66
N ILE A 126 -8.65 19.05 36.93
CA ILE A 126 -8.25 17.68 37.32
C ILE A 126 -9.27 16.67 36.80
N ASP A 127 -10.57 16.94 36.92
CA ASP A 127 -11.61 16.02 36.47
C ASP A 127 -11.59 15.85 34.94
N ARG A 128 -11.37 16.93 34.19
CA ARG A 128 -11.17 16.87 32.73
C ARG A 128 -9.91 16.10 32.34
N THR A 129 -8.79 16.32 33.03
CA THR A 129 -7.54 15.59 32.80
C THR A 129 -7.72 14.10 33.10
N GLY A 130 -8.44 13.75 34.18
CA GLY A 130 -8.79 12.36 34.51
C GLY A 130 -9.58 11.66 33.41
N ARG A 131 -10.62 12.31 32.87
CA ARG A 131 -11.41 11.78 31.75
C ARG A 131 -10.57 11.61 30.48
N ASN A 132 -9.71 12.58 30.17
CA ASN A 132 -8.82 12.51 29.01
C ASN A 132 -7.78 11.40 29.13
N LEU A 133 -7.26 11.17 30.34
CA LEU A 133 -6.30 10.10 30.61
C LEU A 133 -6.97 8.73 30.52
N GLN A 134 -8.20 8.60 31.02
CA GLN A 134 -9.01 7.39 30.87
C GLN A 134 -9.32 7.08 29.40
N ASN A 135 -9.69 8.09 28.62
CA ASN A 135 -9.92 7.96 27.18
C ASN A 135 -8.63 7.60 26.43
N GLY A 136 -7.50 8.22 26.79
CA GLY A 136 -6.18 7.90 26.24
C GLY A 136 -5.77 6.45 26.54
N TYR A 137 -5.98 5.99 27.77
CA TYR A 137 -5.71 4.62 28.18
C TYR A 137 -6.54 3.60 27.37
N ARG A 138 -7.85 3.85 27.21
CA ARG A 138 -8.71 3.02 26.37
C ARG A 138 -8.22 2.97 24.91
N MET A 139 -7.84 4.12 24.37
CA MET A 139 -7.32 4.21 23.00
C MET A 139 -5.99 3.45 22.82
N VAL A 140 -5.12 3.47 23.83
CA VAL A 140 -3.87 2.69 23.81
C VAL A 140 -4.16 1.19 23.82
N LEU A 141 -5.12 0.73 24.63
CA LEU A 141 -5.52 -0.68 24.66
C LEU A 141 -6.13 -1.13 23.32
N GLU A 142 -7.04 -0.33 22.73
CA GLU A 142 -7.56 -0.60 21.39
C GLU A 142 -6.44 -0.61 20.34
N THR A 143 -5.42 0.24 20.50
CA THR A 143 -4.25 0.26 19.60
C THR A 143 -3.35 -0.96 19.79
N GLU A 144 -3.17 -1.45 21.02
CA GLU A 144 -2.43 -2.67 21.33
C GLU A 144 -3.12 -3.90 20.71
N GLU A 145 -4.44 -4.00 20.84
CA GLU A 145 -5.23 -5.07 20.24
C GLU A 145 -5.11 -5.08 18.71
N ILE A 146 -5.24 -3.91 18.07
CA ILE A 146 -5.04 -3.77 16.63
C ILE A 146 -3.59 -4.13 16.25
N GLY A 147 -2.60 -3.69 17.01
CA GLY A 147 -1.19 -4.02 16.78
C GLY A 147 -0.92 -5.52 16.85
N SER A 148 -1.51 -6.20 17.84
CA SER A 148 -1.49 -7.65 17.97
C SER A 148 -2.11 -8.35 16.75
N GLN A 149 -3.25 -7.85 16.28
CA GLN A 149 -3.91 -8.39 15.09
C GLN A 149 -3.09 -8.20 13.82
N VAL A 150 -2.46 -7.03 13.64
CA VAL A 150 -1.55 -6.79 12.51
C VAL A 150 -0.35 -7.73 12.55
N LEU A 151 0.25 -7.95 13.72
CA LEU A 151 1.35 -8.91 13.88
C LEU A 151 0.93 -10.34 13.50
N LYS A 152 -0.31 -10.72 13.85
CA LYS A 152 -0.88 -12.01 13.47
C LYS A 152 -1.09 -12.12 11.96
N ASP A 153 -1.65 -11.11 11.32
CA ASP A 153 -1.84 -11.08 9.87
C ASP A 153 -0.51 -11.14 9.12
N LEU A 154 0.51 -10.43 9.61
CA LEU A 154 1.87 -10.50 9.05
C LEU A 154 2.49 -11.89 9.20
N HIS A 155 2.23 -12.57 10.33
CA HIS A 155 2.66 -13.94 10.54
C HIS A 155 2.00 -14.90 9.54
N ASP A 156 0.68 -14.81 9.38
CA ASP A 156 -0.09 -15.66 8.46
C ASP A 156 0.32 -15.40 6.99
N GLN A 157 0.62 -14.14 6.65
CA GLN A 157 1.17 -13.77 5.35
C GLN A 157 2.57 -14.36 5.13
N ARG A 158 3.46 -14.29 6.13
CA ARG A 158 4.80 -14.92 6.07
C ARG A 158 4.68 -16.42 5.84
N GLU A 159 3.79 -17.09 6.55
CA GLU A 159 3.56 -18.53 6.39
C GLU A 159 3.05 -18.85 4.97
N THR A 160 2.09 -18.07 4.47
CA THR A 160 1.57 -18.20 3.10
C THR A 160 2.68 -18.04 2.05
N ILE A 161 3.55 -17.04 2.21
CA ILE A 161 4.72 -16.82 1.33
C ILE A 161 5.67 -18.02 1.39
N GLN A 162 5.95 -18.56 2.58
CA GLN A 162 6.81 -19.73 2.73
C GLN A 162 6.22 -20.98 2.08
N ARG A 163 4.91 -21.25 2.26
CA ARG A 163 4.20 -22.36 1.61
C ARG A 163 4.23 -22.22 0.08
N ASN A 164 3.98 -21.01 -0.43
CA ASN A 164 4.05 -20.75 -1.88
C ASN A 164 5.47 -20.92 -2.44
N ARG A 165 6.51 -20.50 -1.73
CA ARG A 165 7.91 -20.76 -2.12
C ARG A 165 8.23 -22.25 -2.16
N GLY A 166 7.73 -23.04 -1.21
CA GLY A 166 7.86 -24.50 -1.23
C GLY A 166 7.22 -25.11 -2.48
N ARG A 167 5.96 -24.75 -2.77
CA ARG A 167 5.24 -25.22 -3.96
C ARG A 167 5.90 -24.80 -5.27
N LEU A 168 6.45 -23.58 -5.35
CA LEU A 168 7.20 -23.14 -6.52
C LEU A 168 8.45 -23.99 -6.75
N ARG A 169 9.17 -24.38 -5.69
CA ARG A 169 10.36 -25.23 -5.78
C ARG A 169 10.02 -26.65 -6.23
N ASP A 170 8.88 -27.18 -5.79
CA ASP A 170 8.38 -28.48 -6.22
C ASP A 170 7.90 -28.44 -7.68
N THR A 171 7.18 -27.38 -8.08
CA THR A 171 6.79 -27.16 -9.48
C THR A 171 8.01 -26.99 -10.40
N ASP A 172 9.09 -26.34 -9.96
CA ASP A 172 10.33 -26.20 -10.72
C ASP A 172 11.02 -27.57 -10.93
N ALA A 173 10.98 -28.43 -9.89
CA ALA A 173 11.46 -29.81 -9.98
C ALA A 173 10.60 -30.69 -10.91
N GLU A 174 9.29 -30.43 -11.01
CA GLU A 174 8.39 -31.11 -11.95
C GLU A 174 8.53 -30.58 -13.39
N LEU A 175 8.72 -29.27 -13.57
CA LEU A 175 9.01 -28.66 -14.87
C LEU A 175 10.33 -29.18 -15.46
N GLY A 176 11.35 -29.40 -14.63
CA GLY A 176 12.60 -30.05 -15.04
C GLY A 176 12.42 -31.47 -15.57
N ARG A 177 11.44 -32.24 -15.04
CA ARG A 177 11.09 -33.58 -15.54
C ARG A 177 10.22 -33.51 -16.81
N GLY A 178 9.26 -32.59 -16.85
CA GLY A 178 8.42 -32.34 -18.02
C GLY A 178 9.21 -31.88 -19.25
N SER A 179 10.19 -31.00 -19.06
CA SER A 179 11.08 -30.49 -20.12
C SER A 179 11.92 -31.59 -20.79
N ARG A 180 12.41 -32.56 -20.00
CA ARG A 180 13.16 -33.72 -20.54
C ARG A 180 12.28 -34.63 -21.38
N LEU A 181 11.03 -34.87 -20.97
CA LEU A 181 10.08 -35.66 -21.75
C LEU A 181 9.63 -34.92 -23.01
N LEU A 182 9.37 -33.61 -22.92
CA LEU A 182 8.97 -32.78 -24.07
C LEU A 182 10.09 -32.71 -25.13
N SER A 183 11.33 -32.51 -24.70
CA SER A 183 12.49 -32.46 -25.60
C SER A 183 12.67 -33.77 -26.37
N GLY A 184 12.42 -34.92 -25.72
CA GLY A 184 12.41 -36.23 -26.38
C GLY A 184 11.31 -36.39 -27.44
N MET A 185 10.10 -35.87 -27.18
CA MET A 185 9.00 -35.90 -28.14
C MET A 185 9.23 -34.96 -29.33
N ILE A 186 9.77 -33.76 -29.08
CA ILE A 186 10.11 -32.78 -30.14
C ILE A 186 11.16 -33.36 -31.07
N MET A 187 12.23 -33.96 -30.54
CA MET A 187 13.30 -34.57 -31.34
C MET A 187 12.77 -35.70 -32.24
N ARG A 188 11.88 -36.56 -31.70
CA ARG A 188 11.25 -37.66 -32.47
C ARG A 188 10.32 -37.15 -33.57
N SER A 189 9.54 -36.11 -33.30
CA SER A 189 8.64 -35.54 -34.32
C SER A 189 9.40 -34.87 -35.47
N LEU A 190 10.55 -34.24 -35.19
CA LEU A 190 11.41 -33.65 -36.21
C LEU A 190 12.02 -34.73 -37.13
N GLN A 191 12.47 -35.85 -36.56
CA GLN A 191 13.01 -36.99 -37.34
C GLN A 191 11.98 -37.56 -38.32
N GLN A 192 10.74 -37.76 -37.86
CA GLN A 192 9.66 -38.26 -38.72
C GLN A 192 9.34 -37.30 -39.86
N ARG A 193 9.32 -35.99 -39.60
CA ARG A 193 9.13 -34.97 -40.65
C ARG A 193 10.26 -34.97 -41.68
N LEU A 194 11.51 -35.14 -41.24
CA LEU A 194 12.67 -35.21 -42.13
C LEU A 194 12.63 -36.44 -43.03
N ILE A 195 12.31 -37.61 -42.48
CA ILE A 195 12.17 -38.85 -43.26
C ILE A 195 11.08 -38.70 -44.35
N LEU A 196 9.92 -38.15 -43.99
CA LEU A 196 8.84 -37.90 -44.96
C LEU A 196 9.28 -36.94 -46.08
N ALA A 197 10.02 -35.88 -45.76
CA ALA A 197 10.54 -34.94 -46.75
C ALA A 197 11.52 -35.61 -47.73
N VAL A 198 12.41 -36.47 -47.23
CA VAL A 198 13.37 -37.22 -48.07
C VAL A 198 12.66 -38.20 -49.01
N VAL A 199 11.66 -38.94 -48.51
CA VAL A 199 10.87 -39.87 -49.35
C VAL A 199 10.11 -39.11 -50.44
N ALA A 200 9.47 -37.99 -50.10
CA ALA A 200 8.76 -37.17 -51.08
C ALA A 200 9.72 -36.63 -52.17
N LEU A 201 10.92 -36.18 -51.78
CA LEU A 201 11.93 -35.70 -52.72
C LEU A 201 12.44 -36.83 -53.64
N ALA A 202 12.66 -38.03 -53.11
CA ALA A 202 13.07 -39.18 -53.91
C ALA A 202 12.01 -39.57 -54.96
N LEU A 203 10.72 -39.55 -54.59
CA LEU A 203 9.63 -39.82 -55.53
C LEU A 203 9.59 -38.78 -56.67
N ILE A 204 9.75 -37.49 -56.36
CA ILE A 204 9.82 -36.43 -57.36
C ILE A 204 10.98 -36.67 -58.35
N ILE A 205 12.17 -37.02 -57.84
CA ILE A 205 13.33 -37.32 -58.69
C ILE A 205 13.04 -38.47 -59.66
N VAL A 206 12.44 -39.56 -59.16
CA VAL A 206 12.08 -40.72 -60.00
C VAL A 206 11.06 -40.32 -61.07
N THR A 207 10.02 -39.57 -60.71
CA THR A 207 9.03 -39.08 -61.67
C THR A 207 9.67 -38.19 -62.74
N CYS A 208 10.53 -37.25 -62.35
CA CYS A 208 11.28 -36.42 -63.29
C CYS A 208 12.16 -37.25 -64.23
N PHE A 209 12.83 -38.28 -63.72
CA PHE A 209 13.69 -39.16 -64.51
C PHE A 209 12.89 -39.93 -65.56
N VAL A 210 11.75 -40.51 -65.19
CA VAL A 210 10.86 -41.23 -66.12
C VAL A 210 10.34 -40.29 -67.22
N VAL A 211 9.91 -39.07 -66.85
CA VAL A 211 9.43 -38.08 -67.83
C VAL A 211 10.54 -37.68 -68.80
N TYR A 212 11.76 -37.44 -68.30
CA TYR A 212 12.91 -37.09 -69.14
C TYR A 212 13.24 -38.19 -70.16
N TYR A 213 13.28 -39.45 -69.74
CA TYR A 213 13.54 -40.58 -70.65
C TYR A 213 12.38 -40.84 -71.62
N SER A 214 11.13 -40.67 -71.17
CA SER A 214 9.95 -40.80 -72.02
C SER A 214 9.94 -39.74 -73.14
N PHE A 215 10.25 -38.48 -72.82
CA PHE A 215 10.36 -37.41 -73.82
C PHE A 215 11.53 -37.63 -74.78
N LYS A 216 12.67 -38.11 -74.28
CA LYS A 216 13.84 -38.41 -75.12
C LYS A 216 13.63 -39.62 -76.05
N SER A 217 12.85 -40.62 -75.63
CA SER A 217 12.53 -41.80 -76.44
C SER A 217 11.53 -41.52 -77.56
N LYS A 218 10.74 -40.43 -77.43
CA LYS A 218 9.69 -40.06 -78.37
C LYS A 218 10.12 -39.03 -79.42
N SER A 219 11.34 -38.49 -79.30
CA SER A 219 11.99 -37.62 -80.29
C SER A 219 13.08 -38.37 -81.03
#